data_AF-A0A8J5I9M9-F1
#
_entry.id   AF-A0A8J5I9M9-F1
#
_cell.length_a   1.000
_cell.length_b   1.000
_cell.length_c   1.000
_cell.angle_alpha   90.00
_cell.angle_beta   90.00
_cell.angle_gamma   90.00
#
_symmetry.space_group_name_H-M   'P 1'
#
loop_
_entity.id
_entity.type
_entity.pdbx_description
1 polymer ?
#
loop_
_entity_poly.entity_id
_entity_poly.type
_entity_poly.pdbx_seq_one_letter_code
_entity_poly.pdbx_strand_id
1 'polypeptide(L)'
;MRTFKLRCRRVNVNHHIEHDFPESTIARRFLITQVVVLAWESIDDELIARGFLKAGLVPVGPREADGAFRLPKPSNEPSDVAEAAIETESEFKRLHLN
;
A
#
# COMPACT_ATOMS: atom_id res chain seq x y z
N MET A 1 -5.38 -14.21 -5.44
CA MET A 1 -4.39 -13.57 -6.32
C MET A 1 -4.14 -14.30 -7.64
N ARG A 2 -4.03 -15.64 -7.68
CA ARG A 2 -3.90 -16.38 -8.96
C ARG A 2 -5.06 -16.09 -9.93
N THR A 3 -6.30 -16.21 -9.44
CA THR A 3 -7.52 -15.94 -10.22
C THR A 3 -7.54 -14.52 -10.78
N PHE A 4 -7.18 -13.52 -9.97
CA PHE A 4 -7.06 -12.13 -10.39
C PHE A 4 -6.09 -11.94 -11.55
N LYS A 5 -4.85 -12.44 -11.43
CA LYS A 5 -3.87 -12.35 -12.52
C LYS A 5 -4.36 -13.02 -13.81
N LEU A 6 -5.07 -14.14 -13.70
CA LEU A 6 -5.67 -14.82 -14.85
C LEU A 6 -6.76 -13.96 -15.51
N ARG A 7 -7.61 -13.29 -14.72
CA ARG A 7 -8.62 -12.36 -15.23
C ARG A 7 -7.99 -11.15 -15.92
N CYS A 8 -6.99 -10.51 -15.31
CA CYS A 8 -6.26 -9.40 -15.95
C CYS A 8 -5.68 -9.82 -17.30
N ARG A 9 -5.01 -11.00 -17.36
CA ARG A 9 -4.45 -11.52 -18.61
C ARG A 9 -5.53 -11.69 -19.68
N ARG A 10 -6.68 -12.26 -19.32
CA ARG A 10 -7.78 -12.47 -20.26
C ARG A 10 -8.35 -11.16 -20.78
N VAL A 11 -8.61 -10.19 -19.91
CA VAL A 11 -9.13 -8.87 -20.30
C VAL A 11 -8.15 -8.16 -21.24
N ASN A 12 -6.86 -8.16 -20.88
CA ASN A 12 -5.82 -7.52 -21.69
C ASN A 12 -5.66 -8.18 -23.07
N VAL A 13 -5.65 -9.53 -23.13
CA VAL A 13 -5.57 -10.25 -24.41
C VAL A 13 -6.79 -9.98 -25.26
N ASN A 14 -8.00 -10.01 -24.68
CA ASN A 14 -9.23 -9.76 -25.43
C ASN A 14 -9.29 -8.34 -25.98
N HIS A 15 -8.83 -7.33 -25.22
CA HIS A 15 -8.73 -5.95 -25.71
C HIS A 15 -7.88 -5.87 -26.98
N HIS A 16 -6.75 -6.58 -27.02
CA HIS A 16 -5.83 -6.59 -28.16
C HIS A 16 -6.24 -7.48 -29.33
N ILE A 17 -7.44 -8.07 -29.30
CA ILE A 17 -8.04 -8.67 -30.50
C ILE A 17 -8.46 -7.57 -31.48
N GLU A 18 -8.94 -6.44 -30.95
CA GLU A 18 -9.52 -5.34 -31.74
C GLU A 18 -8.67 -4.06 -31.71
N HIS A 19 -7.70 -3.96 -30.81
CA HIS A 19 -6.93 -2.74 -30.55
C HIS A 19 -5.42 -3.00 -30.56
N ASP A 20 -4.65 -2.10 -31.15
CA ASP A 20 -3.20 -2.13 -31.11
C ASP A 20 -2.62 -1.89 -29.71
N PHE A 21 -1.32 -2.13 -29.55
CA PHE A 21 -0.62 -1.85 -28.30
C PHE A 21 -0.49 -0.33 -28.06
N PRO A 22 -0.55 0.13 -26.80
CA PRO A 22 -0.40 1.55 -26.50
C PRO A 22 0.98 2.09 -26.89
N GLU A 23 1.00 3.18 -27.65
CA GLU A 23 2.23 3.82 -28.17
C GLU A 23 2.98 4.62 -27.10
N SER A 24 2.29 5.08 -26.05
CA SER A 24 2.89 5.88 -24.97
C SER A 24 2.78 5.21 -23.62
N THR A 25 3.70 5.55 -22.72
CA THR A 25 3.67 5.09 -21.33
C THR A 25 2.41 5.54 -20.59
N ILE A 26 1.88 6.72 -20.94
CA ILE A 26 0.64 7.25 -20.35
C ILE A 26 -0.54 6.36 -20.78
N ALA A 27 -0.70 6.13 -22.08
CA ALA A 27 -1.76 5.26 -22.60
C ALA A 27 -1.64 3.83 -22.05
N ARG A 28 -0.41 3.32 -21.90
CA ARG A 28 -0.16 2.02 -21.27
C ARG A 28 -0.62 1.96 -19.82
N ARG A 29 -0.37 3.00 -19.03
CA ARG A 29 -0.85 3.07 -17.64
C ARG A 29 -2.37 3.08 -17.58
N PHE A 30 -3.03 3.89 -18.43
CA PHE A 30 -4.49 3.91 -18.50
C PHE A 30 -5.08 2.54 -18.83
N LEU A 31 -4.54 1.87 -19.85
CA LEU A 31 -5.00 0.53 -20.22
C LEU A 31 -4.82 -0.47 -19.07
N ILE A 32 -3.64 -0.49 -18.42
CA ILE A 32 -3.38 -1.40 -17.29
C ILE A 32 -4.36 -1.13 -16.15
N THR A 33 -4.63 0.13 -15.83
CA THR A 33 -5.60 0.51 -14.80
C THR A 33 -7.00 0.00 -15.15
N GLN A 34 -7.47 0.21 -16.39
CA GLN A 34 -8.76 -0.30 -16.84
C GLN A 34 -8.85 -1.83 -16.77
N VAL A 35 -7.81 -2.54 -17.24
CA VAL A 35 -7.72 -4.01 -17.17
C VAL A 35 -7.85 -4.49 -15.73
N VAL A 36 -7.17 -3.82 -14.79
CA VAL A 36 -7.19 -4.15 -13.37
C VAL A 36 -8.57 -3.91 -12.77
N VAL A 37 -9.22 -2.78 -13.07
CA VAL A 37 -10.59 -2.47 -12.62
C VAL A 37 -11.59 -3.52 -13.12
N LEU A 38 -11.62 -3.78 -14.42
CA LEU A 38 -12.52 -4.78 -15.02
C LEU A 38 -12.26 -6.19 -14.48
N ALA A 39 -11.00 -6.52 -14.19
CA ALA A 39 -10.67 -7.80 -13.57
C ALA A 39 -11.20 -7.90 -12.13
N TRP A 40 -11.14 -6.81 -11.34
CA TRP A 40 -11.71 -6.77 -9.99
C TRP A 40 -13.23 -6.95 -10.00
N GLU A 41 -13.94 -6.22 -10.86
CA GLU A 41 -15.41 -6.34 -10.99
C GLU A 41 -15.88 -7.76 -11.34
N SER A 42 -15.00 -8.57 -11.95
CA SER A 42 -15.30 -9.95 -12.36
C SER A 42 -15.02 -11.03 -11.31
N ILE A 43 -14.58 -10.65 -10.11
CA ILE A 43 -14.16 -11.57 -9.04
C ILE A 43 -14.94 -11.27 -7.77
N ASP A 44 -15.28 -12.32 -7.04
CA ASP A 44 -15.92 -12.23 -5.74
C ASP A 44 -15.08 -11.43 -4.72
N ASP A 45 -15.72 -10.48 -4.04
CA ASP A 45 -15.13 -9.57 -3.05
C ASP A 45 -14.39 -10.32 -1.92
N GLU A 46 -14.92 -11.46 -1.47
CA GLU A 46 -14.30 -12.27 -0.41
C GLU A 46 -12.95 -12.86 -0.87
N LEU A 47 -12.85 -13.18 -2.16
CA LEU A 47 -11.65 -13.73 -2.77
C LEU A 47 -10.58 -12.65 -2.99
N ILE A 48 -11.01 -11.40 -3.22
CA ILE A 48 -10.16 -10.21 -3.24
C ILE A 48 -9.61 -9.96 -1.83
N ALA A 49 -10.48 -9.83 -0.82
CA ALA A 49 -10.11 -9.57 0.56
C ALA A 49 -9.10 -10.60 1.09
N ARG A 50 -9.39 -11.91 0.92
CA ARG A 50 -8.46 -12.98 1.28
C ARG A 50 -7.14 -12.91 0.53
N GLY A 51 -7.17 -12.49 -0.73
CA GLY A 51 -5.97 -12.34 -1.54
C GLY A 51 -5.05 -11.23 -1.03
N PHE A 52 -5.61 -10.07 -0.67
CA PHE A 52 -4.86 -8.96 -0.10
C PHE A 52 -4.35 -9.28 1.31
N LEU A 53 -5.16 -9.97 2.11
CA LEU A 53 -4.76 -10.45 3.44
C LEU A 53 -3.54 -11.38 3.35
N LYS A 54 -3.58 -12.38 2.46
CA LYS A 54 -2.46 -13.29 2.22
C LYS A 54 -1.22 -12.61 1.64
N ALA A 55 -1.39 -11.47 0.98
CA ALA A 55 -0.29 -10.68 0.45
C ALA A 55 0.29 -9.69 1.48
N GLY A 56 -0.24 -9.64 2.71
CA GLY A 56 0.18 -8.68 3.72
C GLY A 56 -0.20 -7.23 3.41
N LEU A 57 -1.12 -7.02 2.47
CA LEU A 57 -1.58 -5.70 2.04
C LEU A 57 -2.77 -5.19 2.86
N VAL A 58 -3.48 -6.11 3.54
CA VAL A 58 -4.43 -5.72 4.58
C VAL A 58 -3.68 -5.71 5.89
N PRO A 59 -3.61 -4.57 6.60
CA PRO A 59 -2.98 -4.54 7.90
C PRO A 59 -3.80 -5.38 8.89
N VAL A 60 -3.12 -6.26 9.63
CA VAL A 60 -3.70 -7.19 10.60
C VAL A 60 -3.12 -6.86 11.97
N GLY A 61 -3.98 -6.74 12.97
CA GLY A 61 -3.57 -6.39 14.33
C GLY A 61 -4.77 -6.18 15.25
N PRO A 62 -4.53 -5.99 16.56
CA PRO A 62 -5.60 -5.68 17.51
C PRO A 62 -6.30 -4.40 17.12
N ARG A 63 -7.63 -4.40 17.20
CA ARG A 63 -8.48 -3.26 16.86
C ARG A 63 -9.32 -2.86 18.06
N GLU A 64 -9.63 -1.58 18.17
CA GLU A 64 -10.63 -1.07 19.09
C GLU A 64 -12.06 -1.31 18.56
N ALA A 65 -13.07 -1.00 19.36
CA ALA A 65 -14.47 -1.24 19.02
C ALA A 65 -14.94 -0.47 17.77
N ASP A 66 -14.29 0.64 17.44
CA ASP A 66 -14.52 1.44 16.22
C ASP A 66 -13.75 0.93 14.99
N GLY A 67 -12.95 -0.14 15.14
CA GLY A 67 -12.13 -0.72 14.07
C GLY A 67 -10.76 -0.06 13.88
N ALA A 68 -10.43 1.00 14.61
CA ALA A 68 -9.10 1.59 14.61
C ALA A 68 -8.06 0.60 15.14
N PHE A 69 -6.81 0.70 14.67
CA PHE A 69 -5.73 -0.10 15.24
C PHE A 69 -5.46 0.32 16.68
N ARG A 70 -5.39 -0.64 17.58
CA ARG A 70 -4.89 -0.42 18.93
C ARG A 70 -3.39 -0.19 18.86
N LEU A 71 -2.99 1.06 18.99
CA LEU A 71 -1.59 1.44 19.14
C LEU A 71 -1.20 1.30 20.63
N PRO A 72 -0.04 0.72 20.94
CA PRO A 72 0.50 0.82 22.29
C PRO A 72 0.62 2.29 22.67
N LYS A 73 0.19 2.66 23.87
CA LYS A 73 0.46 4.00 24.40
C LYS A 73 1.98 4.16 24.47
N PRO A 74 2.57 5.26 23.97
CA PRO A 74 3.98 5.51 24.21
C PRO A 74 4.22 5.45 25.72
N SER A 75 5.21 4.66 26.15
CA SER A 75 5.63 4.64 27.54
C SER A 75 6.05 6.05 27.94
N ASN A 76 5.52 6.54 29.06
CA ASN A 76 5.98 7.81 29.65
C ASN A 76 7.37 7.70 30.28
N GLU A 77 8.01 6.53 30.18
CA GLU A 77 9.42 6.40 30.53
C GLU A 77 10.24 7.12 29.45
N PRO A 78 11.13 8.05 29.83
CA PRO A 78 12.04 8.65 28.88
C PRO A 78 12.80 7.53 28.19
N SER A 79 12.58 7.40 26.89
CA SER A 79 13.45 6.56 26.07
C SER A 79 14.83 7.20 26.11
N ASP A 80 15.86 6.46 26.48
CA ASP A 80 17.26 6.93 26.46
C ASP A 80 17.66 7.55 25.10
N VAL A 81 16.94 7.17 24.04
CA VAL A 81 17.10 7.70 22.67
C VAL A 81 16.58 9.13 22.52
N ALA A 82 15.50 9.47 23.23
CA ALA A 82 14.91 10.81 23.20
C ALA A 82 15.76 11.83 23.99
N GLU A 83 16.34 11.43 25.12
CA GLU A 83 17.28 12.29 25.86
C GLU A 83 18.56 12.55 25.06
N ALA A 84 19.13 11.53 24.41
CA ALA A 84 20.29 11.71 23.54
C ALA A 84 20.01 12.63 22.33
N ALA A 85 18.80 12.58 21.76
CA ALA A 85 18.40 13.46 20.67
C ALA A 85 18.26 14.94 21.11
N ILE A 86 17.78 15.17 22.33
CA ILE A 86 17.67 16.52 22.90
C ILE A 86 19.07 17.08 23.21
N GLU A 87 19.97 16.25 23.75
CA GLU A 87 21.34 16.67 24.08
C GLU A 87 22.14 17.01 22.81
N THR A 88 22.07 16.17 21.78
CA THR A 88 22.73 16.42 20.49
C THR A 88 22.20 17.67 19.76
N GLU A 89 20.89 17.93 19.80
CA GLU A 89 20.32 19.16 19.19
C GLU A 89 20.74 20.42 19.96
N SER A 90 20.88 20.31 21.29
CA SER A 90 21.34 21.40 22.14
C SER A 90 22.83 21.72 21.96
N GLU A 91 23.69 20.71 21.80
CA GLU A 91 25.11 20.88 21.43
C GLU A 91 25.27 21.46 20.02
N PHE A 92 24.49 20.96 19.05
CA PHE A 92 24.54 21.45 17.68
C PHE A 92 24.22 22.95 17.61
N LYS A 93 23.18 23.42 18.32
CA LYS A 93 22.86 24.85 18.41
C LYS A 93 23.93 25.66 19.12
N ARG A 94 24.58 25.12 20.16
CA ARG A 94 25.68 25.79 20.86
C ARG A 94 26.91 26.02 19.98
N LEU A 95 27.20 25.07 19.09
CA LEU A 95 28.40 25.09 18.24
C LEU A 95 28.23 25.89 16.95
N HIS A 96 26.99 26.10 16.48
CA HIS A 96 26.74 26.65 15.12
C HIS A 96 25.94 27.97 15.10
N LEU A 97 25.51 28.49 16.25
CA LEU A 97 24.73 29.75 16.34
C LEU A 97 25.40 30.84 17.19
N ASN A 98 26.70 30.74 17.47
CA ASN A 98 27.52 31.86 17.97
C ASN A 98 28.42 32.40 16.86
#